data_AF-A0A6N6KPN7-F1
#
_entry.id   AF-A0A6N6KPN7-F1
#
_cell.length_a   1.000
_cell.length_b   1.000
_cell.length_c   1.000
_cell.angle_alpha   90.00
_cell.angle_beta   90.00
_cell.angle_gamma   90.00
#
_symmetry.space_group_name_H-M   'P 1'
#
loop_
_entity.id
_entity.type
_entity.pdbx_description
1 polymer ?
#
loop_
_entity_poly.entity_id
_entity_poly.type
_entity_poly.pdbx_seq_one_letter_code
_entity_poly.pdbx_strand_id
1 'polypeptide(L)'
;MEFTVEPNGDQPTPEPTNENTLKDKITALAKKVWLFLKSPVFLKNIGLMLVVLLIGFWLLNVILRGYTNHNESMQVDNYVGMDLEDAKRKIRKKDFEIEVKEIFGQPADEVTMQYPDPLSRVKEGRTIYLTVKNGKREETLIPDFSIDDNFENYKKSLTARGLNYIEIKEFSAKLSENTVLHVSYKGEKLSGLTLRKGKKAFKGDTVTCHVTTRYSPTISIPKLVCQDYNAAVLLLNSYELVVGRIYGDVADRNSAYVWKQVPSFQPGQQIKKGSQVDIYLMDAYPDGCN
;
A
#
# COMPACT_ATOMS: atom_id res chain seq x y z
N MET A 1 -4.81 127.02 25.66
CA MET A 1 -3.80 126.41 24.78
C MET A 1 -4.29 125.01 24.47
N GLU A 2 -4.71 124.79 23.23
CA GLU A 2 -4.01 123.97 22.23
C GLU A 2 -3.31 122.66 22.67
N PHE A 3 -3.33 121.73 21.70
CA PHE A 3 -2.64 120.44 21.53
C PHE A 3 -3.36 119.20 22.10
N THR A 4 -4.11 118.39 21.32
CA THR A 4 -3.83 117.51 20.15
C THR A 4 -3.38 116.07 20.49
N VAL A 5 -3.78 115.16 19.59
CA VAL A 5 -3.19 113.85 19.21
C VAL A 5 -3.93 112.57 19.69
N GLU A 6 -4.56 111.91 18.72
CA GLU A 6 -4.98 110.48 18.61
C GLU A 6 -3.83 109.49 18.95
N PRO A 7 -3.99 108.15 19.22
CA PRO A 7 -4.74 107.20 18.37
C PRO A 7 -5.19 105.85 19.01
N ASN A 8 -5.57 104.92 18.12
CA ASN A 8 -5.58 103.46 18.17
C ASN A 8 -6.88 102.74 18.56
N GLY A 9 -7.43 102.03 17.56
CA GLY A 9 -8.48 101.05 17.68
C GLY A 9 -8.01 99.81 18.43
N ASP A 10 -8.83 99.42 19.39
CA ASP A 10 -8.71 98.18 20.14
C ASP A 10 -9.30 97.01 19.34
N GLN A 11 -8.60 95.88 19.37
CA GLN A 11 -9.11 94.61 18.83
C GLN A 11 -10.32 94.11 19.65
N PRO A 12 -11.29 93.41 19.03
CA PRO A 12 -12.33 92.75 19.80
C PRO A 12 -11.71 91.60 20.62
N THR A 13 -11.75 91.76 21.94
CA THR A 13 -11.51 90.68 22.90
C THR A 13 -12.70 89.72 22.92
N PRO A 14 -12.48 88.39 23.07
CA PRO A 14 -13.52 87.38 22.90
C PRO A 14 -14.57 87.45 24.02
N GLU A 15 -15.85 87.35 23.67
CA GLU A 15 -16.97 87.25 24.61
C GLU A 15 -16.71 86.14 25.66
N PRO A 16 -16.90 86.40 26.96
CA PRO A 16 -16.82 85.37 27.98
C PRO A 16 -17.96 84.37 27.74
N THR A 17 -17.61 83.15 27.32
CA THR A 17 -18.55 82.04 27.19
C THR A 17 -19.14 81.75 28.57
N ASN A 18 -20.42 82.05 28.73
CA ASN A 18 -21.17 81.98 29.98
C ASN A 18 -21.38 80.53 30.42
N GLU A 19 -20.35 79.93 31.01
CA GLU A 19 -20.29 78.54 31.48
C GLU A 19 -21.41 78.20 32.48
N ASN A 20 -21.86 79.19 33.26
CA ASN A 20 -22.92 79.03 34.27
C ASN A 20 -24.30 78.84 33.62
N THR A 21 -24.63 79.60 32.56
CA THR A 21 -25.91 79.42 31.85
C THR A 21 -26.05 78.09 31.13
N LEU A 22 -24.94 77.49 30.69
CA LEU A 22 -24.95 76.19 30.00
C LEU A 22 -25.18 75.05 31.00
N LYS A 23 -24.48 75.08 32.14
CA LYS A 23 -24.64 74.11 33.24
C LYS A 23 -26.05 74.14 33.83
N ASP A 24 -26.65 75.32 34.01
CA ASP A 24 -28.01 75.45 34.51
C ASP A 24 -29.08 74.95 33.52
N LYS A 25 -28.87 75.19 32.22
CA LYS A 25 -29.73 74.62 31.16
C LYS A 25 -29.62 73.10 31.13
N ILE A 26 -28.41 72.54 31.30
CA ILE A 26 -28.16 71.09 31.33
C ILE A 26 -28.82 70.45 32.57
N THR A 27 -28.67 71.04 33.75
CA THR A 27 -29.27 70.50 34.98
C THR A 27 -30.80 70.62 34.96
N ALA A 28 -31.36 71.70 34.41
CA ALA A 28 -32.80 71.84 34.19
C ALA A 28 -33.34 70.84 33.16
N LEU A 29 -32.60 70.60 32.06
CA LEU A 29 -32.91 69.54 31.09
C LEU A 29 -32.84 68.16 31.75
N ALA A 30 -31.79 67.86 32.51
CA ALA A 30 -31.63 66.60 33.21
C ALA A 30 -32.77 66.34 34.20
N LYS A 31 -33.21 67.37 34.94
CA LYS A 31 -34.35 67.28 35.86
C LYS A 31 -35.66 67.02 35.12
N LYS A 32 -35.89 67.69 33.99
CA LYS A 32 -37.07 67.46 33.13
C LYS A 32 -37.07 66.04 32.53
N VAL A 33 -35.91 65.58 32.05
CA VAL A 33 -35.72 64.21 31.54
C VAL A 33 -35.95 63.19 32.65
N TRP A 34 -35.44 63.42 33.86
CA TRP A 34 -35.65 62.51 34.99
C TRP A 34 -37.12 62.43 35.42
N LEU A 35 -37.83 63.57 35.46
CA LEU A 35 -39.27 63.61 35.71
C LEU A 35 -40.07 62.89 34.62
N PHE A 36 -39.65 63.00 33.36
CA PHE A 36 -40.23 62.28 32.23
C PHE A 36 -39.98 60.76 32.32
N LEU A 37 -38.75 60.34 32.63
CA LEU A 37 -38.36 58.94 32.85
C LEU A 37 -39.13 58.32 34.03
N LYS A 38 -39.43 59.09 35.08
CA LYS A 38 -40.24 58.62 36.23
C LYS A 38 -41.74 58.73 35.99
N SER A 39 -42.19 59.27 34.86
CA SER A 39 -43.62 59.40 34.58
C SER A 39 -44.28 58.01 34.47
N PRO A 40 -45.48 57.83 35.03
CA PRO A 40 -46.17 56.53 35.02
C PRO A 40 -46.52 56.06 33.61
N VAL A 41 -46.66 56.98 32.65
CA VAL A 41 -46.91 56.68 31.24
C VAL A 41 -45.65 56.11 30.58
N PHE A 42 -44.49 56.73 30.81
CA PHE A 42 -43.22 56.26 30.25
C PHE A 42 -42.84 54.87 30.79
N LEU A 43 -42.96 54.65 32.10
CA LEU A 43 -42.68 53.33 32.71
C LEU A 43 -43.60 52.23 32.19
N LYS A 44 -44.89 52.51 31.98
CA LYS A 44 -45.85 51.54 31.41
C LYS A 44 -45.48 51.17 29.97
N ASN A 45 -45.10 52.14 29.15
CA ASN A 45 -44.69 51.90 27.77
C ASN A 45 -43.37 51.12 27.69
N ILE A 46 -42.38 51.44 28.54
CA ILE A 46 -41.13 50.67 28.63
C ILE A 46 -41.37 49.24 29.14
N GLY A 47 -42.24 49.07 30.13
CA GLY A 47 -42.62 47.76 30.65
C GLY A 47 -43.31 46.92 29.58
N LEU A 48 -44.25 47.52 28.84
CA LEU A 48 -44.93 46.87 27.72
C LEU A 48 -43.95 46.50 26.60
N MET A 49 -43.02 47.40 26.25
CA MET A 49 -41.98 47.13 25.26
C MET A 49 -41.10 45.95 25.67
N LEU A 50 -40.68 45.90 26.94
CA LEU A 50 -39.93 44.76 27.50
C LEU A 50 -40.73 43.46 27.43
N VAL A 51 -42.02 43.49 27.80
CA VAL A 51 -42.90 42.31 27.74
C VAL A 51 -43.05 41.81 26.31
N VAL A 52 -43.31 42.70 25.35
CA VAL A 52 -43.41 42.35 23.92
C VAL A 52 -42.10 41.77 23.40
N LEU A 53 -40.95 42.35 23.78
CA LEU A 53 -39.65 41.86 23.36
C LEU A 53 -39.36 40.46 23.94
N LEU A 54 -39.67 40.23 25.22
CA LEU A 54 -39.54 38.93 25.86
C LEU A 54 -40.46 37.87 25.22
N ILE A 55 -41.71 38.22 24.96
CA ILE A 55 -42.67 37.34 24.27
C ILE A 55 -42.19 37.04 22.84
N GLY A 56 -41.73 38.05 22.11
CA GLY A 56 -41.18 37.89 20.76
C GLY A 56 -39.95 37.00 20.74
N PHE A 57 -39.01 37.20 21.67
CA PHE A 57 -37.83 36.35 21.82
C PHE A 57 -38.22 34.90 22.17
N TRP A 58 -39.19 34.70 23.06
CA TRP A 58 -39.69 33.38 23.42
C TRP A 58 -40.35 32.68 22.22
N LEU A 59 -41.24 33.37 21.49
CA LEU A 59 -41.89 32.85 20.27
C LEU A 59 -40.87 32.51 19.19
N LEU A 60 -39.89 33.38 18.95
CA LEU A 60 -38.81 33.14 17.99
C LEU A 60 -38.04 31.86 18.34
N ASN A 61 -37.72 31.66 19.62
CA ASN A 61 -37.05 30.44 20.09
C ASN A 61 -37.93 29.18 19.91
N VAL A 62 -39.24 29.25 20.17
CA VAL A 62 -40.16 28.13 19.95
C VAL A 62 -40.26 27.77 18.47
N ILE A 63 -40.39 28.76 17.60
CA ILE A 63 -40.45 28.56 16.14
C ILE A 63 -39.12 27.99 15.64
N LEU A 64 -37.99 28.54 16.08
CA LEU A 64 -36.66 28.03 15.74
C LEU A 64 -36.48 26.57 16.18
N ARG A 65 -36.92 26.20 17.39
CA ARG A 65 -36.87 24.80 17.87
C ARG A 65 -37.71 23.83 17.04
N GLY A 66 -38.82 24.27 16.46
CA GLY A 66 -39.64 23.44 15.57
C GLY A 66 -39.13 23.41 14.12
N TYR A 67 -38.52 24.49 13.64
CA TYR A 67 -38.01 24.60 12.28
C TYR A 67 -36.61 23.97 12.13
N THR A 68 -35.79 24.07 13.17
CA THR A 68 -34.53 23.36 13.26
C THR A 68 -34.80 22.01 13.92
N ASN A 69 -34.85 20.93 13.14
CA ASN A 69 -34.83 19.55 13.65
C ASN A 69 -33.50 19.27 14.39
N HIS A 70 -33.31 19.93 15.53
CA HIS A 70 -32.18 19.72 16.43
C HIS A 70 -32.49 18.50 17.30
N ASN A 71 -32.25 17.28 16.79
CA ASN A 71 -31.75 16.13 17.57
C ASN A 71 -31.95 14.73 16.97
N GLU A 72 -32.39 14.57 15.73
CA GLU A 72 -32.53 13.22 15.14
C GLU A 72 -31.14 12.71 14.69
N SER A 73 -30.29 12.34 15.67
CA SER A 73 -29.05 11.62 15.41
C SER A 73 -29.35 10.13 15.35
N MET A 74 -29.28 9.54 14.17
CA MET A 74 -29.47 8.12 13.94
C MET A 74 -28.16 7.36 14.14
N GLN A 75 -28.26 6.14 14.65
CA GLN A 75 -27.11 5.26 14.81
C GLN A 75 -26.85 4.45 13.53
N VAL A 76 -25.60 4.46 13.07
CA VAL A 76 -25.13 3.69 11.92
C VAL A 76 -24.92 2.22 12.32
N ASP A 77 -25.43 1.28 11.54
CA ASP A 77 -25.20 -0.16 11.77
C ASP A 77 -23.81 -0.59 11.28
N ASN A 78 -23.41 -1.81 11.64
CA ASN A 78 -22.27 -2.45 11.03
C ASN A 78 -22.68 -3.15 9.73
N TYR A 79 -22.07 -2.73 8.62
CA TYR A 79 -22.21 -3.29 7.28
C TYR A 79 -20.95 -4.06 6.84
N VAL A 80 -19.85 -4.00 7.58
CA VAL A 80 -18.61 -4.72 7.25
C VAL A 80 -18.86 -6.24 7.32
N GLY A 81 -18.40 -6.95 6.30
CA GLY A 81 -18.61 -8.38 6.10
C GLY A 81 -19.99 -8.75 5.54
N MET A 82 -20.87 -7.78 5.27
CA MET A 82 -22.13 -8.04 4.59
C MET A 82 -21.97 -8.06 3.08
N ASP A 83 -22.90 -8.76 2.41
CA ASP A 83 -23.13 -8.61 0.97
C ASP A 83 -23.64 -7.19 0.65
N LEU A 84 -23.18 -6.64 -0.47
CA LEU A 84 -23.47 -5.28 -0.91
C LEU A 84 -24.98 -5.01 -1.04
N GLU A 85 -25.76 -5.95 -1.55
CA GLU A 85 -27.19 -5.74 -1.74
C GLU A 85 -27.94 -5.75 -0.40
N ASP A 86 -27.51 -6.59 0.54
CA ASP A 86 -28.06 -6.60 1.90
C ASP A 86 -27.68 -5.34 2.69
N ALA A 87 -26.44 -4.86 2.54
CA ALA A 87 -26.02 -3.59 3.10
C ALA A 87 -26.85 -2.43 2.53
N LYS A 88 -27.02 -2.36 1.21
CA LYS A 88 -27.84 -1.33 0.54
C LYS A 88 -29.28 -1.33 1.05
N ARG A 89 -29.86 -2.53 1.23
CA ARG A 89 -31.22 -2.69 1.75
C ARG A 89 -31.37 -2.12 3.16
N LYS A 90 -30.41 -2.42 4.05
CA LYS A 90 -30.40 -1.89 5.43
C LYS A 90 -30.18 -0.39 5.50
N ILE A 91 -29.25 0.13 4.70
CA ILE A 91 -28.94 1.58 4.70
C ILE A 91 -30.14 2.38 4.19
N ARG A 92 -30.78 1.96 3.10
CA ARG A 92 -32.00 2.60 2.57
C ARG A 92 -33.18 2.54 3.55
N LYS A 93 -33.28 1.48 4.36
CA LYS A 93 -34.33 1.35 5.39
C LYS A 93 -34.21 2.41 6.50
N LYS A 94 -33.02 3.00 6.67
CA LYS A 94 -32.75 4.07 7.64
C LYS A 94 -32.63 5.45 6.97
N ASP A 95 -33.14 5.63 5.76
CA ASP A 95 -33.12 6.90 5.01
C ASP A 95 -31.73 7.55 4.88
N PHE A 96 -30.70 6.70 4.79
CA PHE A 96 -29.33 7.11 4.49
C PHE A 96 -29.03 6.97 3.00
N GLU A 97 -28.19 7.86 2.49
CA GLU A 97 -27.63 7.74 1.14
C GLU A 97 -26.43 6.78 1.12
N ILE A 98 -26.06 6.28 -0.06
CA ILE A 98 -24.99 5.29 -0.21
C ILE A 98 -24.07 5.69 -1.34
N GLU A 99 -22.77 5.69 -1.07
CA GLU A 99 -21.73 5.71 -2.09
C GLU A 99 -20.86 4.47 -1.99
N VAL A 100 -20.63 3.80 -3.12
CA VAL A 100 -19.89 2.54 -3.19
C VAL A 100 -18.59 2.77 -3.93
N LYS A 101 -17.49 2.37 -3.30
CA LYS A 101 -16.16 2.30 -3.89
C LYS A 101 -15.76 0.84 -4.05
N GLU A 102 -15.50 0.42 -5.28
CA GLU A 102 -15.02 -0.93 -5.55
C GLU A 102 -13.50 -1.03 -5.43
N ILE A 103 -13.02 -2.14 -4.88
CA ILE A 103 -11.61 -2.53 -4.83
C ILE A 103 -11.47 -3.96 -5.38
N PHE A 104 -10.29 -4.28 -5.93
CA PHE A 104 -9.98 -5.64 -6.35
C PHE A 104 -9.84 -6.57 -5.14
N GLY A 105 -10.45 -7.75 -5.20
CA GLY A 105 -10.39 -8.72 -4.11
C GLY A 105 -11.49 -9.77 -4.21
N GLN A 106 -11.38 -10.81 -3.36
CA GLN A 106 -12.39 -11.86 -3.21
C GLN A 106 -12.73 -12.07 -1.72
N PRO A 107 -13.95 -12.54 -1.38
CA PRO A 107 -15.11 -12.80 -2.27
C PRO A 107 -15.69 -11.54 -2.91
N ALA A 108 -16.54 -11.71 -3.93
CA ALA A 108 -17.23 -10.62 -4.63
C ALA A 108 -18.33 -10.01 -3.76
N ASP A 109 -18.60 -8.73 -3.98
CA ASP A 109 -19.70 -7.96 -3.39
C ASP A 109 -19.70 -7.91 -1.85
N GLU A 110 -18.55 -8.19 -1.22
CA GLU A 110 -18.38 -8.12 0.23
C GLU A 110 -17.89 -6.71 0.66
N VAL A 111 -18.62 -6.10 1.60
CA VAL A 111 -18.22 -4.83 2.23
C VAL A 111 -17.01 -5.06 3.11
N THR A 112 -15.88 -4.44 2.77
CA THR A 112 -14.63 -4.56 3.53
C THR A 112 -14.43 -3.40 4.51
N MET A 113 -14.90 -2.20 4.15
CA MET A 113 -14.80 -1.01 5.01
C MET A 113 -16.06 -0.17 4.86
N GLN A 114 -16.40 0.57 5.90
CA GLN A 114 -17.48 1.55 5.88
C GLN A 114 -17.02 2.88 6.50
N TYR A 115 -17.67 3.97 6.13
CA TYR A 115 -17.58 5.24 6.83
C TYR A 115 -18.95 5.96 6.76
N PRO A 116 -19.47 6.55 7.85
CA PRO A 116 -18.93 6.59 9.21
C PRO A 116 -18.84 5.21 9.90
N ASP A 117 -18.03 5.16 10.97
CA ASP A 117 -17.77 3.91 11.69
C ASP A 117 -19.05 3.29 12.26
N PRO A 118 -19.09 1.96 12.45
CA PRO A 118 -20.21 1.30 13.09
C PRO A 118 -20.55 1.92 14.45
N LEU A 119 -21.83 1.96 14.80
CA LEU A 119 -22.37 2.50 16.03
C LEU A 119 -22.20 4.03 16.21
N SER A 120 -21.58 4.72 15.25
CA SER A 120 -21.52 6.18 15.24
C SER A 120 -22.91 6.81 15.07
N ARG A 121 -23.07 8.02 15.60
CA ARG A 121 -24.30 8.81 15.47
C ARG A 121 -24.13 9.88 14.40
N VAL A 122 -25.05 9.89 13.45
CA VAL A 122 -25.06 10.79 12.29
C VAL A 122 -26.42 11.44 12.14
N LYS A 123 -26.48 12.60 11.49
CA LYS A 123 -27.76 13.23 11.14
C LYS A 123 -28.47 12.41 10.06
N GLU A 124 -29.77 12.58 9.94
CA GLU A 124 -30.57 12.02 8.85
C GLU A 124 -30.05 12.47 7.48
N GLY A 125 -30.25 11.63 6.46
CA GLY A 125 -29.78 11.90 5.10
C GLY A 125 -28.25 11.86 4.94
N ARG A 126 -27.51 11.35 5.94
CA ARG A 126 -26.05 11.20 5.80
C ARG A 126 -25.72 10.09 4.81
N THR A 127 -24.76 10.37 3.92
CA THR A 127 -24.19 9.37 3.00
C THR A 127 -23.26 8.41 3.75
N ILE A 128 -23.52 7.11 3.58
CA ILE A 128 -22.67 6.01 4.02
C ILE A 128 -21.77 5.58 2.86
N TYR A 129 -20.46 5.65 3.08
CA TYR A 129 -19.45 5.22 2.13
C TYR A 129 -19.09 3.77 2.41
N LEU A 130 -19.24 2.90 1.41
CA LEU A 130 -18.85 1.50 1.50
C LEU A 130 -17.68 1.23 0.56
N THR A 131 -16.68 0.50 1.05
CA THR A 131 -15.64 -0.08 0.21
C THR A 131 -15.92 -1.57 0.03
N VAL A 132 -16.03 -2.02 -1.21
CA VAL A 132 -16.53 -3.37 -1.56
C VAL A 132 -15.53 -4.07 -2.48
N LYS A 133 -15.33 -5.38 -2.28
CA LYS A 133 -14.54 -6.20 -3.20
C LYS A 133 -15.37 -6.54 -4.44
N ASN A 134 -14.84 -6.32 -5.65
CA ASN A 134 -15.57 -6.59 -6.89
C ASN A 134 -15.43 -8.04 -7.41
N GLY A 135 -14.81 -8.94 -6.65
CA GLY A 135 -14.57 -10.34 -7.05
C GLY A 135 -13.47 -10.54 -8.09
N LYS A 136 -12.93 -9.45 -8.65
CA LYS A 136 -11.94 -9.49 -9.74
C LYS A 136 -10.53 -9.38 -9.17
N ARG A 137 -9.60 -10.03 -9.85
CA ARG A 137 -8.16 -9.85 -9.62
C ARG A 137 -7.65 -8.70 -10.47
N GLU A 138 -6.68 -7.95 -9.94
CA GLU A 138 -6.07 -6.85 -10.65
C GLU A 138 -5.21 -7.39 -11.82
N GLU A 139 -5.51 -6.97 -13.04
CA GLU A 139 -4.73 -7.31 -14.23
C GLU A 139 -3.38 -6.59 -14.22
N THR A 140 -2.34 -7.29 -14.68
CA THR A 140 -1.00 -6.74 -14.87
C THR A 140 -0.39 -7.34 -16.14
N LEU A 141 0.70 -6.75 -16.63
CA LEU A 141 1.42 -7.27 -17.79
C LEU A 141 2.66 -8.03 -17.33
N ILE A 142 2.99 -9.12 -17.99
CA ILE A 142 4.30 -9.74 -17.82
C ILE A 142 5.32 -8.84 -18.53
N PRO A 143 6.38 -8.36 -17.83
CA PRO A 143 7.39 -7.51 -18.43
C PRO A 143 8.11 -8.24 -19.57
N ASP A 144 8.52 -7.50 -20.59
CA ASP A 144 9.44 -8.02 -21.59
C ASP A 144 10.87 -8.06 -21.05
N PHE A 145 11.73 -8.79 -21.77
CA PHE A 145 13.16 -8.88 -21.52
C PHE A 145 13.89 -8.94 -22.87
N SER A 146 15.12 -8.46 -22.86
CA SER A 146 16.08 -8.57 -23.96
C SER A 146 16.90 -9.86 -23.84
N ILE A 147 17.47 -10.32 -24.95
CA ILE A 147 18.19 -11.61 -25.05
C ILE A 147 19.37 -11.73 -24.06
N ASP A 148 19.91 -10.60 -23.60
CA ASP A 148 21.05 -10.54 -22.67
C ASP A 148 20.68 -9.96 -21.29
N ASP A 149 19.39 -9.81 -20.98
CA ASP A 149 18.98 -9.20 -19.72
C ASP A 149 19.34 -10.09 -18.52
N ASN A 150 19.99 -9.47 -17.54
CA ASN A 150 20.31 -10.08 -16.26
C ASN A 150 19.01 -10.39 -15.50
N PHE A 151 18.90 -11.62 -15.00
CA PHE A 151 17.75 -12.09 -14.25
C PHE A 151 17.45 -11.23 -13.01
N GLU A 152 18.46 -10.64 -12.36
CA GLU A 152 18.22 -9.75 -11.21
C GLU A 152 17.44 -8.48 -11.59
N ASN A 153 17.65 -7.95 -12.79
CA ASN A 153 16.88 -6.80 -13.29
C ASN A 153 15.48 -7.23 -13.70
N TYR A 154 15.35 -8.40 -14.31
CA TYR A 154 14.04 -8.94 -14.69
C TYR A 154 13.17 -9.25 -13.47
N LYS A 155 13.77 -9.83 -12.42
CA LYS A 155 13.15 -10.06 -11.11
C LYS A 155 12.56 -8.78 -10.52
N LYS A 156 13.31 -7.67 -10.52
CA LYS A 156 12.80 -6.36 -10.06
C LYS A 156 11.56 -5.93 -10.86
N SER A 157 11.60 -6.13 -12.17
CA SER A 157 10.48 -5.80 -13.06
C SER A 157 9.24 -6.64 -12.82
N LEU A 158 9.40 -7.92 -12.46
CA LEU A 158 8.31 -8.83 -12.08
C LEU A 158 7.70 -8.40 -10.74
N THR A 159 8.54 -8.18 -9.72
CA THR A 159 8.07 -7.79 -8.39
C THR A 159 7.37 -6.43 -8.39
N ALA A 160 7.88 -5.47 -9.17
CA ALA A 160 7.25 -4.15 -9.32
C ALA A 160 5.84 -4.23 -9.93
N ARG A 161 5.55 -5.29 -10.70
CA ARG A 161 4.24 -5.57 -11.29
C ARG A 161 3.35 -6.48 -10.45
N GLY A 162 3.80 -6.83 -9.23
CA GLY A 162 3.09 -7.71 -8.32
C GLY A 162 3.05 -9.17 -8.78
N LEU A 163 4.01 -9.62 -9.59
CA LEU A 163 4.12 -11.00 -10.06
C LEU A 163 5.11 -11.78 -9.20
N ASN A 164 4.76 -13.03 -8.89
CA ASN A 164 5.64 -14.01 -8.27
C ASN A 164 6.48 -14.70 -9.34
N TYR A 165 7.60 -15.29 -8.95
CA TYR A 165 8.48 -15.98 -9.90
C TYR A 165 9.10 -17.25 -9.33
N ILE A 166 9.45 -18.16 -10.24
CA ILE A 166 10.27 -19.36 -9.97
C ILE A 166 11.47 -19.28 -10.90
N GLU A 167 12.67 -19.54 -10.37
CA GLU A 167 13.90 -19.59 -11.14
C GLU A 167 14.28 -21.05 -11.44
N ILE A 168 14.57 -21.34 -12.71
CA ILE A 168 15.11 -22.63 -13.16
C ILE A 168 16.43 -22.36 -13.87
N LYS A 169 17.52 -22.94 -13.37
CA LYS A 169 18.84 -22.84 -14.00
C LYS A 169 18.95 -23.81 -15.17
N GLU A 170 19.34 -23.31 -16.33
CA GLU A 170 19.58 -24.08 -17.55
C GLU A 170 20.96 -23.80 -18.11
N PHE A 171 21.65 -24.85 -18.55
CA PHE A 171 22.98 -24.70 -19.13
C PHE A 171 22.91 -23.99 -20.49
N SER A 172 23.75 -22.98 -20.70
CA SER A 172 23.94 -22.33 -22.00
C SER A 172 25.41 -22.03 -22.26
N ALA A 173 25.94 -22.54 -23.37
CA ALA A 173 27.29 -22.22 -23.81
C ALA A 173 27.41 -20.84 -24.48
N LYS A 174 26.29 -20.33 -25.03
CA LYS A 174 26.26 -19.11 -25.86
C LYS A 174 26.11 -17.83 -25.07
N LEU A 175 25.31 -17.87 -24.01
CA LEU A 175 24.97 -16.69 -23.21
C LEU A 175 25.79 -16.65 -21.93
N SER A 176 25.91 -15.44 -21.37
CA SER A 176 26.51 -15.19 -20.06
C SER A 176 25.72 -15.89 -18.96
N GLU A 177 26.32 -16.09 -17.79
CA GLU A 177 25.61 -16.60 -16.62
C GLU A 177 24.54 -15.60 -16.12
N ASN A 178 23.46 -16.12 -15.54
CA ASN A 178 22.39 -15.33 -14.94
C ASN A 178 21.60 -14.46 -15.92
N THR A 179 21.57 -14.85 -17.19
CA THR A 179 20.79 -14.23 -18.26
C THR A 179 19.45 -14.95 -18.43
N VAL A 180 18.38 -14.21 -18.68
CA VAL A 180 17.05 -14.79 -18.95
C VAL A 180 17.03 -15.44 -20.33
N LEU A 181 16.86 -16.77 -20.38
CA LEU A 181 16.70 -17.51 -21.63
C LEU A 181 15.29 -17.36 -22.18
N HIS A 182 14.33 -17.69 -21.34
CA HIS A 182 12.92 -17.63 -21.67
C HIS A 182 12.06 -17.64 -20.41
N VAL A 183 10.82 -17.23 -20.60
CA VAL A 183 9.84 -17.12 -19.53
C VAL A 183 8.65 -18.00 -19.88
N SER A 184 8.09 -18.69 -18.91
CA SER A 184 6.94 -19.58 -19.08
C SER A 184 5.83 -19.16 -18.13
N TYR A 185 4.60 -19.09 -18.62
CA TYR A 185 3.43 -18.73 -17.82
C TYR A 185 2.27 -19.64 -18.19
N LYS A 186 1.67 -20.30 -17.19
CA LYS A 186 0.59 -21.30 -17.37
C LYS A 186 0.93 -22.39 -18.40
N GLY A 187 2.19 -22.83 -18.42
CA GLY A 187 2.70 -23.86 -19.35
C GLY A 187 3.02 -23.35 -20.75
N GLU A 188 2.75 -22.09 -21.07
CA GLU A 188 3.10 -21.48 -22.36
C GLU A 188 4.47 -20.81 -22.28
N LYS A 189 5.38 -21.17 -23.18
CA LYS A 189 6.68 -20.53 -23.33
C LYS A 189 6.53 -19.18 -24.05
N LEU A 190 6.90 -18.11 -23.38
CA LEU A 190 6.84 -16.73 -23.83
C LEU A 190 8.23 -16.27 -24.28
N SER A 191 8.34 -15.91 -25.56
CA SER A 191 9.51 -15.23 -26.10
C SER A 191 9.45 -13.72 -25.80
N GLY A 192 10.59 -13.03 -25.76
CA GLY A 192 10.66 -11.58 -25.61
C GLY A 192 9.79 -10.82 -26.62
N LEU A 193 9.67 -11.32 -27.86
CA LEU A 193 8.75 -10.76 -28.87
C LEU A 193 7.27 -10.88 -28.50
N THR A 194 6.89 -11.96 -27.82
CA THR A 194 5.50 -12.18 -27.35
C THR A 194 5.19 -11.22 -26.21
N LEU A 195 6.15 -11.04 -25.29
CA LEU A 195 6.00 -10.13 -24.16
C LEU A 195 5.91 -8.67 -24.61
N ARG A 196 6.65 -8.27 -25.66
CA ARG A 196 6.53 -6.94 -26.28
C ARG A 196 5.14 -6.62 -26.85
N LYS A 197 4.38 -7.65 -27.25
CA LYS A 197 2.98 -7.48 -27.67
C LYS A 197 2.00 -7.35 -26.50
N GLY A 198 2.47 -7.53 -25.27
CA GLY A 198 1.71 -7.39 -24.04
C GLY A 198 0.97 -8.68 -23.64
N LYS A 199 1.63 -9.56 -22.89
CA LYS A 199 0.97 -10.73 -22.27
C LYS A 199 0.36 -10.34 -20.93
N LYS A 200 -0.95 -10.51 -20.79
CA LYS A 200 -1.69 -10.27 -19.54
C LYS A 200 -1.52 -11.40 -18.53
N ALA A 201 -1.47 -11.02 -17.26
CA ALA A 201 -1.51 -11.88 -16.08
C ALA A 201 -2.29 -11.15 -14.96
N PHE A 202 -2.45 -11.79 -13.80
CA PHE A 202 -3.02 -11.14 -12.61
C PHE A 202 -1.94 -10.94 -11.56
N LYS A 203 -2.06 -9.88 -10.75
CA LYS A 203 -1.19 -9.73 -9.57
C LYS A 203 -1.31 -10.98 -8.67
N GLY A 204 -0.16 -11.43 -8.16
CA GLY A 204 -0.01 -12.67 -7.40
C GLY A 204 0.22 -13.92 -8.26
N ASP A 205 0.01 -13.87 -9.57
CA ASP A 205 0.33 -14.99 -10.44
C ASP A 205 1.85 -15.27 -10.47
N THR A 206 2.20 -16.55 -10.68
CA THR A 206 3.59 -17.00 -10.73
C THR A 206 4.08 -17.22 -12.16
N VAL A 207 5.26 -16.70 -12.45
CA VAL A 207 5.95 -16.81 -13.74
C VAL A 207 7.22 -17.65 -13.59
N THR A 208 7.45 -18.62 -14.47
CA THR A 208 8.67 -19.44 -14.43
C THR A 208 9.73 -18.83 -15.33
N CYS A 209 10.88 -18.50 -14.76
CA CYS A 209 12.00 -17.90 -15.47
C CYS A 209 13.11 -18.93 -15.64
N HIS A 210 13.45 -19.23 -16.88
CA HIS A 210 14.58 -20.09 -17.20
C HIS A 210 15.80 -19.20 -17.40
N VAL A 211 16.83 -19.44 -16.60
CA VAL A 211 17.99 -18.57 -16.44
C VAL A 211 19.25 -19.36 -16.75
N THR A 212 20.17 -18.75 -17.48
CA THR A 212 21.43 -19.41 -17.84
C THR A 212 22.30 -19.71 -16.63
N THR A 213 22.98 -20.86 -16.68
CA THR A 213 24.14 -21.16 -15.85
C THR A 213 25.27 -21.70 -16.72
N ARG A 214 26.52 -21.44 -16.31
CA ARG A 214 27.72 -22.03 -16.91
C ARG A 214 28.05 -23.39 -16.29
N TYR A 215 27.35 -23.74 -15.22
CA TYR A 215 27.48 -25.02 -14.57
C TYR A 215 26.77 -26.09 -15.42
N SER A 216 27.56 -26.89 -16.12
CA SER A 216 27.03 -28.05 -16.83
C SER A 216 26.47 -29.06 -15.81
N PRO A 217 25.23 -29.54 -15.98
CA PRO A 217 24.66 -30.57 -15.11
C PRO A 217 25.33 -31.93 -15.31
N THR A 218 26.13 -32.06 -16.36
CA THR A 218 26.87 -33.28 -16.70
C THR A 218 28.38 -33.02 -16.74
N ILE A 219 29.13 -34.06 -16.42
CA ILE A 219 30.59 -34.09 -16.46
C ILE A 219 31.05 -35.36 -17.17
N SER A 220 32.28 -35.39 -17.69
CA SER A 220 32.87 -36.62 -18.22
C SER A 220 33.12 -37.62 -17.10
N ILE A 221 32.79 -38.89 -17.31
CA ILE A 221 33.11 -39.93 -16.33
C ILE A 221 34.64 -40.10 -16.22
N PRO A 222 35.25 -40.02 -15.02
CA PRO A 222 36.68 -40.24 -14.87
C PRO A 222 37.03 -41.72 -15.02
N LYS A 223 38.26 -42.01 -15.47
CA LYS A 223 38.83 -43.36 -15.45
C LYS A 223 39.37 -43.65 -14.05
N LEU A 224 38.71 -44.57 -13.34
CA LEU A 224 39.08 -45.03 -11.99
C LEU A 224 39.82 -46.36 -12.02
N VAL A 225 39.64 -47.17 -13.06
CA VAL A 225 40.38 -48.43 -13.21
C VAL A 225 41.88 -48.15 -13.17
N CYS A 226 42.63 -48.97 -12.42
CA CYS A 226 44.06 -48.85 -12.11
C CYS A 226 44.44 -47.81 -11.05
N GLN A 227 43.48 -47.09 -10.47
CA GLN A 227 43.74 -46.18 -9.35
C GLN A 227 43.62 -46.91 -8.01
N ASP A 228 44.36 -46.47 -6.99
CA ASP A 228 44.08 -46.87 -5.61
C ASP A 228 42.74 -46.28 -5.13
N TYR A 229 42.17 -46.87 -4.08
CA TYR A 229 40.89 -46.45 -3.53
C TYR A 229 40.87 -44.95 -3.17
N ASN A 230 41.92 -44.42 -2.55
CA ASN A 230 41.94 -43.02 -2.11
C ASN A 230 42.00 -42.06 -3.31
N ALA A 231 42.82 -42.38 -4.32
CA ALA A 231 42.86 -41.62 -5.57
C ALA A 231 41.52 -41.68 -6.32
N ALA A 232 40.86 -42.84 -6.36
CA ALA A 232 39.55 -42.98 -7.00
C ALA A 232 38.47 -42.15 -6.29
N VAL A 233 38.45 -42.14 -4.95
CA VAL A 233 37.53 -41.31 -4.16
C VAL A 233 37.80 -39.82 -4.38
N LEU A 234 39.07 -39.42 -4.39
CA LEU A 234 39.47 -38.03 -4.63
C LEU A 234 39.04 -37.56 -6.04
N LEU A 235 39.24 -38.39 -7.06
CA LEU A 235 38.81 -38.13 -8.43
C LEU A 235 37.28 -38.04 -8.53
N LEU A 236 36.55 -38.94 -7.88
CA LEU A 236 35.08 -38.86 -7.87
C LEU A 236 34.60 -37.54 -7.24
N ASN A 237 35.16 -37.16 -6.10
CA ASN A 237 34.80 -35.93 -5.42
C ASN A 237 35.12 -34.67 -6.24
N SER A 238 36.28 -34.62 -6.91
CA SER A 238 36.66 -33.45 -7.73
C SER A 238 35.80 -33.30 -8.99
N TYR A 239 35.20 -34.39 -9.47
CA TYR A 239 34.22 -34.39 -10.57
C TYR A 239 32.77 -34.22 -10.07
N GLU A 240 32.57 -33.96 -8.76
CA GLU A 240 31.26 -33.85 -8.13
C GLU A 240 30.40 -35.11 -8.32
N LEU A 241 31.04 -36.28 -8.36
CA LEU A 241 30.40 -37.60 -8.40
C LEU A 241 30.44 -38.24 -7.01
N VAL A 242 29.53 -39.17 -6.77
CA VAL A 242 29.38 -39.84 -5.47
C VAL A 242 29.94 -41.25 -5.57
N VAL A 243 30.65 -41.68 -4.54
CA VAL A 243 31.06 -43.09 -4.40
C VAL A 243 29.80 -43.93 -4.20
N GLY A 244 29.55 -44.86 -5.13
CA GLY A 244 28.42 -45.76 -5.07
C GLY A 244 28.69 -46.96 -4.14
N ARG A 245 28.21 -48.12 -4.55
CA ARG A 245 28.49 -49.38 -3.86
C ARG A 245 29.92 -49.81 -4.11
N ILE A 246 30.55 -50.29 -3.05
CA ILE A 246 31.91 -50.83 -3.07
C ILE A 246 31.80 -52.34 -3.02
N TYR A 247 32.38 -53.02 -4.00
CA TYR A 247 32.44 -54.48 -4.10
C TYR A 247 33.89 -54.96 -3.97
N GLY A 248 34.08 -56.20 -3.54
CA GLY A 248 35.39 -56.80 -3.32
C GLY A 248 35.67 -56.99 -1.83
N ASP A 249 36.07 -58.21 -1.47
CA ASP A 249 36.58 -58.55 -0.14
C ASP A 249 38.10 -58.36 -0.19
N VAL A 250 38.59 -57.31 0.47
CA VAL A 250 39.99 -56.85 0.43
C VAL A 250 40.50 -56.68 1.86
N ALA A 251 41.78 -56.95 2.08
CA ALA A 251 42.37 -56.94 3.42
C ALA A 251 42.39 -55.54 4.05
N ASP A 252 42.77 -54.52 3.26
CA ASP A 252 42.66 -53.10 3.62
C ASP A 252 42.16 -52.29 2.42
N ARG A 253 41.02 -51.62 2.61
CA ARG A 253 40.38 -50.80 1.58
C ARG A 253 41.28 -49.63 1.15
N ASN A 254 42.05 -49.05 2.06
CA ASN A 254 42.86 -47.87 1.76
C ASN A 254 44.09 -48.19 0.89
N SER A 255 44.51 -49.46 0.86
CA SER A 255 45.60 -49.96 -0.01
C SER A 255 45.10 -50.75 -1.21
N ALA A 256 43.78 -50.93 -1.38
CA ALA A 256 43.20 -51.70 -2.47
C ALA A 256 43.12 -50.90 -3.78
N TYR A 257 43.11 -51.62 -4.90
CA TYR A 257 43.04 -51.05 -6.24
C TYR A 257 41.68 -51.26 -6.90
N VAL A 258 41.23 -50.28 -7.69
CA VAL A 258 40.01 -50.38 -8.49
C VAL A 258 40.30 -51.16 -9.77
N TRP A 259 39.73 -52.35 -9.91
CA TRP A 259 39.86 -53.15 -11.14
C TRP A 259 38.66 -53.00 -12.08
N LYS A 260 37.52 -52.54 -11.55
CA LYS A 260 36.31 -52.26 -12.34
C LYS A 260 35.51 -51.13 -11.73
N GLN A 261 34.89 -50.32 -12.58
CA GLN A 261 33.93 -49.29 -12.21
C GLN A 261 32.61 -49.48 -12.98
N VAL A 262 31.50 -49.04 -12.38
CA VAL A 262 30.19 -48.98 -13.03
C VAL A 262 29.54 -47.62 -12.71
N PRO A 263 29.20 -46.80 -13.71
CA PRO A 263 29.37 -47.02 -15.15
C PRO A 263 30.85 -47.12 -15.60
N SER A 264 31.09 -47.87 -16.68
CA SER A 264 32.44 -48.03 -17.26
C SER A 264 32.92 -46.71 -17.87
N PHE A 265 34.22 -46.44 -17.79
CA PHE A 265 34.82 -45.29 -18.46
C PHE A 265 34.75 -45.44 -19.99
N GLN A 266 34.22 -44.42 -20.67
CA GLN A 266 34.33 -44.26 -22.12
C GLN A 266 34.72 -42.82 -22.45
N PRO A 267 35.68 -42.58 -23.36
CA PRO A 267 36.06 -41.23 -23.78
C PRO A 267 34.86 -40.44 -24.28
N GLY A 268 34.63 -39.25 -23.71
CA GLY A 268 33.51 -38.37 -24.07
C GLY A 268 32.15 -38.77 -23.49
N GLN A 269 32.03 -39.88 -22.76
CA GLN A 269 30.80 -40.23 -22.06
C GLN A 269 30.54 -39.25 -20.92
N GLN A 270 29.35 -38.66 -20.95
CA GLN A 270 28.89 -37.73 -19.92
C GLN A 270 27.95 -38.41 -18.93
N ILE A 271 28.07 -38.04 -17.68
CA ILE A 271 27.24 -38.49 -16.57
C ILE A 271 26.76 -37.27 -15.77
N LYS A 272 25.56 -37.33 -15.19
CA LYS A 272 25.05 -36.24 -14.35
C LYS A 272 25.92 -36.09 -13.11
N LYS A 273 26.23 -34.86 -12.73
CA LYS A 273 26.85 -34.59 -11.43
C LYS A 273 25.97 -35.13 -10.30
N GLY A 274 26.59 -35.59 -9.22
CA GLY A 274 25.95 -36.30 -8.11
C GLY A 274 25.60 -37.76 -8.41
N SER A 275 25.85 -38.27 -9.62
CA SER A 275 25.62 -39.68 -9.92
C SER A 275 26.59 -40.57 -9.14
N GLN A 276 26.11 -41.75 -8.76
CA GLN A 276 26.91 -42.77 -8.09
C GLN A 276 27.76 -43.54 -9.08
N VAL A 277 29.01 -43.78 -8.72
CA VAL A 277 29.91 -44.69 -9.43
C VAL A 277 30.30 -45.83 -8.49
N ASP A 278 29.82 -47.02 -8.81
CA ASP A 278 30.16 -48.25 -8.10
C ASP A 278 31.60 -48.64 -8.46
N ILE A 279 32.37 -49.08 -7.46
CA ILE A 279 33.76 -49.48 -7.62
C ILE A 279 33.97 -50.91 -7.10
N TYR A 280 34.81 -51.66 -7.80
CA TYR A 280 35.17 -53.03 -7.46
C TYR A 280 36.66 -53.05 -7.13
N LEU A 281 36.98 -53.51 -5.93
CA LEU A 281 38.31 -53.48 -5.35
C LEU A 281 38.96 -54.86 -5.40
N MET A 282 40.30 -54.88 -5.46
CA MET A 282 41.15 -56.07 -5.27
C MET A 282 42.47 -55.66 -4.59
N ASP A 283 43.11 -56.59 -3.89
CA ASP A 283 44.37 -56.31 -3.16
C ASP A 283 45.57 -56.14 -4.10
N ALA A 284 45.63 -56.92 -5.19
CA ALA A 284 46.72 -56.84 -6.16
C ALA A 284 46.47 -55.71 -7.18
N TYR A 285 47.55 -55.19 -7.76
CA TYR A 285 47.43 -54.23 -8.85
C TYR A 285 46.79 -54.91 -10.09
N PRO A 286 45.75 -54.34 -10.74
CA PRO A 286 44.99 -55.03 -11.77
C PRO A 286 45.79 -55.28 -13.05
N ASP A 287 45.55 -56.42 -13.71
CA ASP A 287 46.17 -56.76 -14.99
C ASP A 287 45.72 -55.80 -16.11
N GLY A 288 46.67 -55.38 -16.96
CA GLY A 288 46.40 -54.46 -18.08
C GLY A 288 46.51 -52.97 -17.72
N CYS A 289 46.96 -52.65 -16.51
CA CYS A 289 47.25 -51.31 -16.04
C CYS A 289 48.72 -50.91 -16.30
N ASN A 290 49.15 -50.85 -17.57
CA ASN A 290 50.47 -50.37 -17.97
C ASN A 290 50.48 -48.88 -18.33
#